data_AF-A0A836W487-F1
#
_entry.id   AF-A0A836W487-F1
#
_cell.length_a   1.000
_cell.length_b   1.000
_cell.length_c   1.000
_cell.angle_alpha   90.00
_cell.angle_beta   90.00
_cell.angle_gamma   90.00
#
_symmetry.space_group_name_H-M   'P 1'
#
loop_
_entity.id
_entity.type
_entity.pdbx_description
1 polymer ?
#
loop_
_entity_poly.entity_id
_entity_poly.type
_entity_poly.pdbx_seq_one_letter_code
_entity_poly.pdbx_strand_id
1 'polypeptide(L)'
;MNRETKKSSNLIIHTGGGVSYYHFRETVAERVRRGQNDYLYFMPVNRAVRRLKRQLVDEAPGKALVDPPVFTLDDFLLRLYSRLPRPRKVLQNEVVLFFIEDILHKDSAAFAYLLPDKRVTA
;
A
#
# COMPACT_ATOMS: atom_id res chain seq x y z
N MET A 1 -3.37 44.93 -11.27
CA MET A 1 -3.99 43.59 -11.29
C MET A 1 -2.86 42.56 -11.22
N ASN A 2 -2.43 42.18 -10.01
CA ASN A 2 -1.28 41.31 -9.82
C ASN A 2 -1.69 39.85 -10.02
N ARG A 3 -1.19 39.23 -11.10
CA ARG A 3 -1.22 37.78 -11.27
C ARG A 3 -0.20 37.19 -10.29
N GLU A 4 -0.68 36.70 -9.15
CA GLU A 4 0.08 35.78 -8.33
C GLU A 4 0.36 34.53 -9.18
N THR A 5 1.60 34.42 -9.67
CA THR A 5 2.10 33.20 -10.30
C THR A 5 2.08 32.10 -9.24
N LYS A 6 1.12 31.19 -9.37
CA LYS A 6 0.97 29.97 -8.57
C LYS A 6 2.33 29.29 -8.49
N LYS A 7 2.97 29.33 -7.30
CA LYS A 7 4.27 28.71 -7.05
C LYS A 7 4.11 27.21 -7.28
N SER A 8 4.62 26.70 -8.40
CA SER A 8 4.62 25.27 -8.70
C SER A 8 5.45 24.57 -7.62
N SER A 9 4.80 23.85 -6.71
CA SER A 9 5.48 22.99 -5.76
C SER A 9 6.08 21.81 -6.54
N ASN A 10 7.41 21.82 -6.72
CA ASN A 10 8.11 20.72 -7.36
C ASN A 10 7.93 19.45 -6.52
N LEU A 11 7.38 18.39 -7.12
CA LEU A 11 7.33 17.07 -6.52
C LEU A 11 8.75 16.50 -6.47
N ILE A 12 9.23 16.18 -5.26
CA ILE A 12 10.54 15.55 -5.07
C ILE A 12 10.30 14.10 -4.65
N ILE A 13 10.83 13.16 -5.44
CA ILE A 13 10.74 11.73 -5.16
C ILE A 13 12.09 11.28 -4.59
N HIS A 14 12.05 10.66 -3.41
CA HIS A 14 13.22 10.08 -2.75
C HIS A 14 13.11 8.56 -2.72
N THR A 15 14.20 7.86 -3.05
CA THR A 15 14.28 6.39 -3.01
C THR A 15 15.35 5.96 -2.02
N GLY A 16 14.99 5.10 -1.05
CA GLY A 16 15.92 4.59 -0.06
C GLY A 16 16.74 3.43 -0.62
N GLY A 17 17.96 3.24 -0.13
CA GLY A 17 18.75 2.04 -0.43
C GLY A 17 18.15 0.78 0.20
N GLY A 18 18.43 -0.40 -0.36
CA GLY A 18 17.87 -1.69 0.07
C GLY A 18 18.22 -2.16 1.48
N VAL A 19 19.00 -1.39 2.24
CA VAL A 19 19.53 -1.78 3.57
C VAL A 19 18.50 -1.58 4.68
N SER A 20 17.60 -0.59 4.57
CA SER A 20 16.61 -0.31 5.61
C SER A 20 15.36 0.38 5.06
N TYR A 21 14.20 -0.08 5.51
CA TYR A 21 12.91 0.56 5.20
C TYR A 21 12.74 1.94 5.86
N TYR A 22 13.57 2.27 6.85
CA TYR A 22 13.49 3.52 7.64
C TYR A 22 14.51 4.58 7.18
N HIS A 23 15.00 4.49 5.95
CA HIS A 23 16.10 5.33 5.45
C HIS A 23 15.85 6.83 5.64
N PHE A 24 14.62 7.31 5.43
CA PHE A 24 14.26 8.73 5.59
C PHE A 24 13.54 9.04 6.90
N ARG A 25 13.60 8.13 7.90
CA ARG A 25 12.88 8.31 9.18
C ARG A 25 13.23 9.64 9.83
N GLU A 26 14.52 9.96 9.94
CA GLU A 26 14.94 11.18 10.65
C GLU A 26 14.51 12.44 9.90
N THR A 27 14.63 12.44 8.57
CA THR A 27 14.16 13.55 7.72
C THR A 27 12.66 13.80 7.88
N VAL A 28 11.86 12.75 7.97
CA VAL A 28 10.41 12.87 8.18
C VAL A 28 10.08 13.26 9.61
N ALA A 29 10.79 12.71 10.60
CA ALA A 29 10.63 13.10 12.00
C ALA A 29 10.94 14.60 12.20
N GLU A 30 12.00 15.12 11.59
CA GLU A 30 12.34 16.53 11.67
C GLU A 30 11.24 17.43 11.05
N ARG A 31 10.66 17.03 9.91
CA ARG A 31 9.49 17.73 9.33
C ARG A 31 8.31 17.73 10.29
N VAL A 32 8.00 16.59 10.90
CA VAL A 32 6.93 16.47 11.90
C VAL A 32 7.19 17.34 13.14
N ARG A 33 8.43 17.36 13.67
CA ARG A 33 8.83 18.24 14.78
C ARG A 33 8.68 19.73 14.43
N ARG A 34 8.82 20.09 13.15
CA ARG A 34 8.58 21.45 12.64
C ARG A 34 7.10 21.73 12.32
N GLY A 35 6.21 20.76 12.52
CA GLY A 35 4.79 20.86 12.19
C GLY A 35 4.49 20.80 10.69
N GLN A 36 5.42 20.30 9.87
CA GLN A 36 5.28 20.15 8.43
C GLN A 36 4.80 18.73 8.09
N ASN A 37 3.59 18.64 7.51
CA ASN A 37 2.96 17.38 7.11
C ASN A 37 2.90 17.22 5.57
N ASP A 38 3.82 17.87 4.85
CA ASP A 38 3.91 17.90 3.40
C ASP A 38 4.72 16.73 2.82
N TYR A 39 4.45 15.52 3.29
CA TYR A 39 5.16 14.30 2.85
C TYR A 39 4.21 13.13 2.62
N LEU A 40 4.70 12.16 1.83
CA LEU A 40 4.07 10.86 1.64
C LEU A 40 5.17 9.81 1.70
N TYR A 41 5.08 8.88 2.66
CA TYR A 41 6.10 7.86 2.87
C TYR A 41 5.55 6.48 2.52
N PHE A 42 6.18 5.79 1.56
CA PHE A 42 5.87 4.41 1.23
C PHE A 42 6.84 3.42 1.88
N MET A 43 6.29 2.38 2.49
CA MET A 43 7.05 1.27 3.07
C MET A 43 6.57 -0.06 2.48
N PRO A 44 7.40 -1.12 2.47
CA PRO A 44 7.01 -2.37 1.82
C PRO A 44 6.07 -3.24 2.65
N VAL A 45 5.94 -3.02 3.97
CA VAL A 45 5.15 -3.90 4.84
C VAL A 45 4.37 -3.14 5.91
N ASN A 46 3.15 -3.59 6.18
CA ASN A 46 2.22 -2.98 7.16
C ASN A 46 2.81 -2.88 8.57
N ARG A 47 3.59 -3.88 8.99
CA ARG A 47 4.27 -3.84 10.30
C ARG A 47 5.20 -2.63 10.44
N ALA A 48 5.91 -2.28 9.37
CA ALA A 48 6.85 -1.16 9.38
C ALA A 48 6.11 0.18 9.34
N VAL A 49 5.05 0.27 8.54
CA VAL A 49 4.13 1.43 8.53
C VAL A 49 3.59 1.70 9.93
N ARG A 50 3.04 0.69 10.59
CA ARG A 50 2.48 0.82 11.95
C ARG A 50 3.53 1.32 12.95
N ARG A 51 4.74 0.77 12.89
CA ARG A 51 5.84 1.19 13.76
C ARG A 51 6.24 2.64 13.52
N LEU A 52 6.42 3.04 12.25
CA LEU A 52 6.81 4.40 11.91
C LEU A 52 5.72 5.41 12.28
N LYS A 53 4.45 5.10 12.03
CA LYS A 53 3.33 5.96 12.43
C LYS A 53 3.35 6.26 13.93
N ARG A 54 3.54 5.25 14.78
CA ARG A 54 3.65 5.45 16.24
C ARG A 54 4.79 6.39 16.59
N GLN A 55 5.97 6.14 16.05
CA GLN A 55 7.14 6.99 16.27
C GLN A 55 6.90 8.44 15.84
N LEU A 56 6.25 8.68 14.70
CA LEU A 56 5.97 10.04 14.23
C LEU A 56 4.92 10.75 15.10
N VAL A 57 3.95 10.02 15.67
CA VAL A 57 3.00 10.58 16.64
C VAL A 57 3.72 11.04 17.90
N ASP A 58 4.67 10.25 18.40
CA ASP A 58 5.45 10.57 19.59
C ASP A 58 6.36 11.81 19.40
N GLU A 59 6.77 12.08 18.14
CA GLU A 59 7.66 13.18 17.77
C GLU A 59 6.91 14.50 17.49
N ALA A 60 5.57 14.50 17.51
CA ALA A 60 4.77 15.66 17.18
C ALA A 60 4.72 16.67 18.36
N PRO A 61 5.04 17.95 18.15
CA PRO A 61 5.14 18.95 19.23
C PRO A 61 3.74 19.40 19.69
N GLY A 62 3.18 18.70 20.68
CA GLY A 62 1.95 19.09 21.40
C GLY A 62 0.66 19.17 20.55
N LYS A 63 0.74 18.93 19.25
CA LYS A 63 -0.41 18.77 18.34
C LYS A 63 -0.58 17.30 18.05
N ALA A 64 -1.81 16.80 18.19
CA ALA A 64 -2.12 15.44 17.78
C ALA A 64 -1.88 15.27 16.27
N LEU A 65 -0.80 14.57 15.90
CA LEU A 65 -0.60 14.13 14.51
C LEU A 65 -1.55 12.95 14.26
N VAL A 66 -2.78 13.26 13.85
CA VAL A 66 -3.79 12.24 13.56
C VAL A 66 -3.48 11.61 12.19
N ASP A 67 -3.12 10.33 12.20
CA ASP A 67 -2.83 9.51 11.01
C ASP A 67 -1.71 10.06 10.09
N PRO A 68 -0.42 9.88 10.47
CA PRO A 68 0.70 10.27 9.63
C PRO A 68 0.60 9.64 8.22
N PRO A 69 0.93 10.38 7.13
CA PRO A 69 0.81 9.92 5.73
C PRO A 69 1.91 8.91 5.35
N VAL A 70 1.92 7.78 6.06
CA VAL A 70 2.80 6.62 5.85
C VAL A 70 1.93 5.44 5.42
N PHE A 71 2.26 4.77 4.33
CA PHE A 71 1.45 3.69 3.77
C PHE A 71 2.32 2.57 3.20
N THR A 72 1.74 1.39 3.03
CA THR A 72 2.18 0.48 1.97
C THR A 72 1.60 0.95 0.65
N LEU A 73 2.17 0.48 -0.47
CA LEU A 73 1.63 0.80 -1.78
C LEU A 73 0.17 0.33 -1.88
N ASP A 74 -0.10 -0.91 -1.45
CA ASP A 74 -1.43 -1.51 -1.46
C ASP A 74 -2.43 -0.74 -0.62
N ASP A 75 -2.07 -0.38 0.63
CA ASP A 75 -2.96 0.39 1.52
C ASP A 75 -3.29 1.76 0.92
N PHE A 76 -2.30 2.42 0.30
CA PHE A 76 -2.52 3.71 -0.34
C PHE A 76 -3.44 3.60 -1.55
N LEU A 77 -3.21 2.61 -2.42
CA LEU A 77 -4.05 2.36 -3.58
C LEU A 77 -5.48 2.03 -3.18
N LEU A 78 -5.68 1.22 -2.13
CA LEU A 78 -7.01 0.92 -1.59
C LEU A 78 -7.68 2.17 -1.02
N ARG A 79 -6.94 3.05 -0.35
CA ARG A 79 -7.46 4.33 0.16
C ARG A 79 -7.82 5.31 -0.96
N LEU A 80 -7.08 5.29 -2.07
CA LEU A 80 -7.42 6.06 -3.26
C LEU A 80 -8.65 5.48 -3.95
N TYR A 81 -8.67 4.17 -4.13
CA TYR A 81 -9.75 3.43 -4.78
C TYR A 81 -11.09 3.65 -4.07
N SER A 82 -11.11 3.61 -2.73
CA SER A 82 -12.32 3.85 -1.94
C SER A 82 -12.90 5.27 -2.07
N ARG A 83 -12.12 6.21 -2.63
CA ARG A 83 -12.57 7.59 -2.90
C ARG A 83 -13.09 7.80 -4.33
N LEU A 84 -12.97 6.81 -5.22
CA LEU A 84 -13.51 6.91 -6.57
C LEU A 84 -15.05 6.84 -6.56
N PRO A 85 -15.74 7.48 -7.52
CA PRO A 85 -17.19 7.37 -7.62
C PRO A 85 -17.58 5.93 -7.98
N ARG A 86 -18.41 5.31 -7.14
CA ARG A 86 -18.91 3.92 -7.28
C ARG A 86 -17.77 2.89 -7.36
N PRO A 87 -16.94 2.75 -6.31
CA PRO A 87 -15.90 1.74 -6.31
C PRO A 87 -16.56 0.35 -6.34
N ARG A 88 -16.08 -0.54 -7.21
CA ARG A 88 -16.52 -1.94 -7.18
C ARG A 88 -15.99 -2.60 -5.90
N LYS A 89 -16.65 -3.66 -5.44
CA LYS A 89 -16.19 -4.38 -4.26
C LYS A 89 -14.87 -5.07 -4.58
N VAL A 90 -13.85 -4.83 -3.75
CA VAL A 90 -12.59 -5.60 -3.81
C VAL A 90 -12.87 -6.98 -3.23
N LEU A 91 -12.59 -8.02 -4.01
CA LEU A 91 -12.74 -9.41 -3.56
C LEU A 91 -11.57 -9.78 -2.65
N GLN A 92 -11.87 -10.49 -1.56
CA GLN A 92 -10.84 -11.08 -0.72
C GLN A 92 -10.20 -12.25 -1.47
N ASN A 93 -8.90 -12.52 -1.23
CA ASN A 93 -8.18 -13.60 -1.90
C ASN A 93 -8.88 -14.96 -1.75
N GLU A 94 -9.48 -15.24 -0.60
CA GLU A 94 -10.23 -16.47 -0.33
C GLU A 94 -11.41 -16.64 -1.30
N VAL A 95 -12.13 -15.55 -1.58
CA VAL A 95 -13.25 -15.52 -2.53
C VAL A 95 -12.76 -15.71 -3.96
N VAL A 96 -11.60 -15.12 -4.30
CA VAL A 96 -10.97 -15.31 -5.61
C VAL A 96 -10.56 -16.77 -5.80
N LEU A 97 -9.95 -17.39 -4.78
CA LEU A 97 -9.57 -18.81 -4.81
C LEU A 97 -10.79 -19.71 -4.96
N PHE A 98 -11.88 -19.44 -4.23
CA PHE A 98 -13.14 -20.16 -4.41
C PHE A 98 -13.67 -20.09 -5.86
N PHE A 99 -13.63 -18.91 -6.49
CA PHE A 99 -14.04 -18.80 -7.90
C PHE A 99 -13.09 -19.54 -8.85
N ILE A 100 -11.78 -19.51 -8.58
CA ILE A 100 -10.80 -20.26 -9.35
C ILE A 100 -11.10 -21.76 -9.25
N GLU A 101 -11.35 -22.28 -8.05
CA GLU A 101 -11.72 -23.68 -7.81
C GLU A 101 -13.02 -24.05 -8.55
N ASP A 102 -14.06 -23.23 -8.46
CA ASP A 102 -15.34 -23.47 -9.16
C ASP A 102 -15.17 -23.50 -10.68
N ILE A 103 -14.36 -22.59 -11.25
CA ILE A 103 -14.03 -22.58 -12.68
C ILE A 103 -13.27 -23.87 -13.06
N LEU A 104 -12.24 -24.23 -12.30
CA LEU A 104 -11.45 -25.45 -12.56
C LEU A 104 -12.30 -26.72 -12.43
N HIS A 105 -13.27 -26.77 -11.53
CA HIS A 105 -14.20 -27.89 -11.42
C HIS A 105 -15.13 -28.00 -12.63
N LYS A 106 -15.69 -26.88 -13.09
CA LYS A 106 -16.57 -26.82 -14.27
C LYS A 106 -15.85 -27.20 -15.56
N ASP A 107 -14.59 -26.78 -15.69
CA ASP A 107 -13.75 -27.04 -16.86
C ASP A 107 -12.81 -28.25 -16.67
N SER A 108 -13.05 -29.07 -15.64
CA SER A 108 -12.17 -30.21 -15.29
C SER A 108 -11.94 -31.19 -16.45
N ALA A 109 -12.93 -31.35 -17.34
CA ALA A 109 -12.81 -32.16 -18.56
C ALA A 109 -11.77 -31.59 -19.55
N ALA A 110 -11.60 -30.26 -19.61
CA ALA A 110 -10.61 -29.60 -20.45
C ALA A 110 -9.18 -29.75 -19.89
N PHE A 111 -9.03 -30.02 -18.59
CA PHE A 111 -7.73 -30.19 -17.92
C PHE A 111 -7.37 -31.65 -17.62
N ALA A 112 -8.11 -32.62 -18.17
CA ALA A 112 -7.91 -34.05 -17.92
C ALA A 112 -6.48 -34.54 -18.28
N TYR A 113 -5.75 -33.83 -19.15
CA TYR A 113 -4.36 -34.14 -19.51
C TYR A 113 -3.33 -33.77 -18.43
N LEU A 114 -3.70 -32.99 -17.40
CA LEU A 114 -2.83 -32.61 -16.28
C LEU A 114 -2.94 -33.57 -15.09
N LEU A 115 -3.95 -34.44 -15.07
CA LEU A 115 -4.12 -35.44 -14.03
C LEU A 115 -3.22 -36.65 -14.36
N PRO A 116 -2.36 -37.10 -13.43
CA PRO A 116 -1.56 -38.29 -13.66
C PRO A 116 -2.51 -39.47 -13.89
N ASP A 117 -2.32 -40.14 -15.02
CA ASP A 117 -3.13 -41.25 -15.47
C ASP A 117 -3.14 -42.32 -14.37
N LYS A 118 -4.28 -42.51 -13.69
CA LYS A 118 -4.47 -43.58 -12.68
C LYS A 118 -4.61 -44.96 -13.34
N ARG A 119 -3.81 -45.23 -14.37
CA ARG A 119 -3.82 -46.47 -15.16
C ARG A 119 -2.43 -47.08 -15.34
N VAL A 120 -1.57 -46.96 -14.33
CA VAL A 120 -0.36 -47.80 -14.21
C VAL A 120 -0.39 -48.51 -12.86
N THR A 121 -1.35 -49.42 -12.70
CA THR A 121 -1.23 -50.58 -11.81
C THR A 121 -1.98 -51.74 -12.47
N ALA A 122 -1.25 -52.53 -13.24
CA ALA A 122 -1.47 -53.95 -13.46
C ALA A 122 -0.14 -54.55 -13.94
#